data_AF-A0A7C0Z984-F1
#
_entry.id   AF-A0A7C0Z984-F1
#
_cell.length_a   1.000
_cell.length_b   1.000
_cell.length_c   1.000
_cell.angle_alpha   90.00
_cell.angle_beta   90.00
_cell.angle_gamma   90.00
#
_symmetry.space_group_name_H-M   'P 1'
#
loop_
_entity.id
_entity.type
_entity.pdbx_description
1 polymer ?
#
loop_
_entity_poly.entity_id
_entity_poly.type
_entity_poly.pdbx_seq_one_letter_code
_entity_poly.pdbx_strand_id
1 'polypeptide(L)' 'MPTDASAIDGSLAQVRRFVAQTTGTAPTDEELADALGRYFVMKEIADHIAMVRGGESGEG' A
#
# COMPACT_ATOMS: atom_id res chain seq x y z
N MET A 1 -3.57 15.81 22.16
CA MET A 1 -3.52 15.81 20.69
C MET A 1 -3.71 14.37 20.26
N PRO A 2 -4.87 13.95 19.72
CA PRO A 2 -4.90 12.67 19.04
C PRO A 2 -4.10 12.84 17.76
N THR A 3 -3.02 12.06 17.59
CA THR A 3 -2.31 11.95 16.33
C THR A 3 -3.18 11.10 15.42
N ASP A 4 -4.11 11.73 14.72
CA ASP A 4 -4.77 11.12 13.57
C ASP A 4 -3.70 11.01 12.49
N ALA A 5 -2.84 9.99 12.61
CA ALA A 5 -2.06 9.50 11.49
C ALA A 5 -3.09 9.24 10.39
N SER A 6 -2.91 9.88 9.24
CA SER A 6 -3.86 9.78 8.14
C SER A 6 -4.03 8.31 7.76
N ALA A 7 -5.16 7.93 7.15
CA ALA A 7 -5.36 6.56 6.68
C ALA A 7 -4.16 6.05 5.84
N ILE A 8 -3.48 6.95 5.12
CA ILE A 8 -2.25 6.68 4.38
C ILE A 8 -1.08 6.33 5.31
N ASP A 9 -0.86 7.09 6.38
CA ASP A 9 0.23 6.81 7.33
C ASP A 9 0.06 5.43 8.00
N GLY A 10 -1.18 5.07 8.31
CA GLY A 10 -1.53 3.74 8.83
C GLY A 10 -1.20 2.62 7.82
N SER A 11 -1.57 2.82 6.54
CA SER A 11 -1.22 1.87 5.47
C SER A 11 0.30 1.76 5.25
N LEU A 12 1.02 2.87 5.28
CA LEU A 12 2.49 2.86 5.15
C LEU A 12 3.14 2.11 6.32
N ALA A 13 2.64 2.28 7.54
CA ALA A 13 3.11 1.51 8.70
C ALA A 13 2.86 0.01 8.54
N GLN A 14 1.72 -0.37 7.96
CA GLN A 14 1.41 -1.78 7.66
C GLN A 14 2.36 -2.37 6.62
N VAL A 15 2.67 -1.63 5.54
CA VAL A 15 3.63 -2.06 4.53
C VAL A 15 5.03 -2.24 5.14
N ARG A 16 5.49 -1.28 5.96
CA ARG A 16 6.79 -1.40 6.65
C ARG A 16 6.86 -2.63 7.53
N ARG A 17 5.80 -2.89 8.32
CA ARG A 17 5.71 -4.09 9.17
C ARG A 17 5.75 -5.36 8.33
N PHE A 18 5.01 -5.41 7.23
CA PHE A 18 4.99 -6.58 6.34
C PHE A 18 6.38 -6.86 5.75
N VAL A 19 7.06 -5.83 5.24
CA VAL A 19 8.42 -5.98 4.71
C VAL A 19 9.37 -6.46 5.82
N ALA A 20 9.36 -5.82 6.99
CA ALA A 20 10.19 -6.25 8.12
C ALA A 20 9.95 -7.70 8.54
N GLN A 21 8.70 -8.15 8.56
CA GLN A 21 8.34 -9.53 8.92
C GLN A 21 8.78 -10.55 7.88
N THR A 22 8.84 -10.17 6.60
CA THR A 22 9.13 -11.09 5.49
C THR A 22 10.60 -11.10 5.10
N THR A 23 11.32 -10.00 5.26
CA THR A 23 12.74 -9.85 4.90
C THR A 23 13.67 -9.78 6.12
N GLY A 24 13.12 -9.61 7.32
CA GLY A 24 13.87 -9.42 8.56
C GLY A 24 14.36 -7.99 8.80
N THR A 25 14.17 -7.06 7.86
CA THR A 25 14.59 -5.66 7.97
C THR A 25 13.51 -4.71 7.49
N ALA A 26 13.23 -3.65 8.26
CA ALA A 26 12.28 -2.63 7.84
C ALA A 26 12.85 -1.79 6.67
N PRO A 27 12.03 -1.42 5.67
CA PRO A 27 12.49 -0.64 4.55
C PRO A 27 12.73 0.82 4.96
N THR A 28 13.68 1.49 4.31
CA THR A 28 13.84 2.94 4.42
C THR A 28 12.73 3.68 3.68
N ASP A 29 12.65 5.00 3.92
CA ASP A 29 11.67 5.85 3.25
C ASP A 29 11.97 5.95 1.75
N GLU A 30 13.24 5.99 1.37
CA GLU A 30 13.69 6.00 -0.03
C GLU A 30 13.35 4.69 -0.74
N GLU A 31 13.58 3.54 -0.10
CA GLU A 31 13.22 2.23 -0.66
C GLU A 31 11.71 2.09 -0.87
N LEU A 32 10.93 2.55 0.10
CA LEU A 32 9.47 2.53 0.02
C LEU A 32 8.96 3.48 -1.08
N ALA A 33 9.54 4.68 -1.18
CA ALA A 33 9.19 5.65 -2.22
C ALA A 33 9.55 5.13 -3.63
N ASP A 34 10.73 4.54 -3.81
CA ASP A 34 11.13 3.90 -5.09
C ASP A 34 10.13 2.81 -5.46
N ALA A 35 9.83 1.90 -4.51
CA ALA A 35 8.91 0.79 -4.74
C ALA A 35 7.51 1.26 -5.14
N LEU A 36 6.94 2.23 -4.42
CA LEU A 36 5.62 2.81 -4.72
C LEU A 36 5.59 3.53 -6.08
N GLY A 37 6.72 4.07 -6.52
CA GLY A 37 6.87 4.73 -7.81
C GLY A 37 7.05 3.79 -9.01
N ARG A 38 7.22 2.47 -8.78
CA ARG A 38 7.39 1.52 -9.90
C ARG A 38 6.09 1.32 -10.64
N TYR A 39 6.15 1.35 -11.98
CA TYR A 39 4.98 1.27 -12.85
C TYR A 39 4.05 0.10 -12.52
N PHE A 40 4.60 -1.09 -12.29
CA PHE A 40 3.80 -2.27 -11.91
C PHE A 40 3.01 -2.04 -10.62
N VAL A 41 3.64 -1.48 -9.58
CA VAL A 41 2.96 -1.18 -8.29
C VAL A 41 1.87 -0.12 -8.47
N MET A 42 2.17 0.95 -9.20
CA MET A 42 1.18 1.99 -9.51
C MET A 42 -0.01 1.43 -10.30
N LYS A 43 0.25 0.51 -11.24
CA LYS A 43 -0.80 -0.17 -12.00
C LYS A 43 -1.70 -1.02 -11.11
N GLU A 44 -1.13 -1.83 -10.21
CA GLU A 44 -1.91 -2.65 -9.28
C GLU A 44 -2.78 -1.78 -8.34
N ILE A 45 -2.25 -0.66 -7.86
CA ILE A 45 -3.01 0.30 -7.06
C ILE A 45 -4.19 0.86 -7.88
N ALA A 46 -3.94 1.26 -9.13
CA ALA A 46 -4.98 1.79 -10.01
C ALA A 46 -6.07 0.75 -10.32
N ASP A 47 -5.68 -0.48 -10.62
CA ASP A 47 -6.60 -1.60 -10.90
C ASP A 47 -7.45 -1.94 -9.68
N HIS A 48 -6.84 -1.99 -8.49
CA HIS A 48 -7.59 -2.23 -7.24
C HIS A 48 -8.61 -1.11 -6.96
N ILE A 49 -8.23 0.16 -7.18
CA ILE A 49 -9.16 1.29 -7.05
C ILE A 49 -10.29 1.18 -8.09
N ALA A 50 -9.99 0.81 -9.34
CA ALA A 50 -10.99 0.63 -10.38
C ALA A 50 -11.97 -0.48 -10.02
N MET A 51 -11.48 -1.61 -9.48
CA MET A 51 -12.30 -2.71 -8.98
C MET A 51 -13.24 -2.25 -7.86
N VAL A 52 -12.73 -1.55 -6.85
CA VAL A 52 -13.54 -1.03 -5.73
C VAL A 52 -14.60 -0.03 -6.21
N ARG A 53 -14.26 0.82 -7.19
CA ARG A 53 -15.20 1.80 -7.78
C ARG A 53 -16.23 1.16 -8.69
N GLY A 54 -15.88 0.08 -9.38
CA GLY A 54 -16.76 -0.68 -10.27
C GLY A 54 -17.81 -1.51 -9.53
N GLY A 55 -17.65 -1.70 -8.21
CA GLY A 55 -18.45 -2.63 -7.42
C GLY A 55 -18.10 -4.07 -7.74
N GLU A 56 -18.26 -4.97 -6.78
CA GLU A 56 -18.25 -6.41 -7.05
C GLU A 56 -19.29 -6.71 -8.13
N SER A 57 -18.87 -6.79 -9.39
CA SER A 57 -19.62 -7.52 -10.41
C SER A 57 -19.51 -8.98 -10.02
N GLY A 58 -20.40 -9.38 -9.11
CA GLY A 58 -20.61 -10.77 -8.78
C GLY A 58 -21.05 -11.52 -10.04
N GLU A 59 -20.27 -12.52 -10.40
CA GLU A 59 -20.73 -13.76 -11.02
C GLU A 59 -20.13 -14.83 -10.10
N GLY A 60 -20.90 -15.64 -9.36
CA GLY A 60 -22.10 -16.33 -9.81
C GLY A 60 -21.67 -17.61 -10.50
#